data_AF-I2DTC9-F1
#
_entry.id   AF-I2DTC9-F1
#
_cell.length_a   1.000
_cell.length_b   1.000
_cell.length_c   1.000
_cell.angle_alpha   90.00
_cell.angle_beta   90.00
_cell.angle_gamma   90.00
#
_symmetry.space_group_name_H-M   'P 1'
#
loop_
_entity.id
_entity.type
_entity.pdbx_description
1 polymer ?
#
loop_
_entity_poly.entity_id
_entity_poly.type
_entity_poly.pdbx_seq_one_letter_code
_entity_poly.pdbx_strand_id
1 'polypeptide(L)'
;MVSVRKAWIAALGLALAACAEVGPDYRVPPAALANAPAASGAFVAGATAASNAPLPARWWRLYDDPALDALIERALASNVDLRAAQANLERSSALLAAARTAREPSAGFDASTNYTQQSAAAVLSHVEPPRHEIYNIGFTMSYDLDLFGGIRRGIEAASADHEAVATARDLVRVNVAAEVARAYSDLCNAGNRIDVLQRAIALQQQRLALTRQLIANGRAPSFEAQRDSGAIDDSRAALAPLQARRLNAAFRLATLMGEPPENYDRALLSCRKPLELAAPIPSGDGRALLARRPDVRAAERRLAASTARIGVETAALYPDIKLGASIGSTGGAAAFLTPLTNRFAVGPMVTWDLHRSAIRDRIDAARADSRASLAHFDATVLTALRETETSLSTYAAALERLQRLQAARDAARDVMERTDELRHGGRVGGLVALDARRTWLAAETAVAEARQQVNDDQIATFLALGGGWQ
;
A
#
# COMPACT_ATOMS: atom_id res chain seq x y z
N MET A 1 30.53 29.49 52.40
CA MET A 1 29.30 29.65 51.56
C MET A 1 29.53 29.32 50.07
N VAL A 2 30.72 29.51 49.50
CA VAL A 2 31.00 29.19 48.08
C VAL A 2 31.06 27.67 47.77
N SER A 3 31.51 26.84 48.71
CA SER A 3 31.59 25.37 48.53
C SER A 3 30.22 24.69 48.51
N VAL A 4 29.28 25.18 49.34
CA VAL A 4 27.90 24.70 49.38
C VAL A 4 27.21 25.03 48.05
N ARG A 5 27.34 26.26 47.53
CA ARG A 5 26.79 26.62 46.20
C ARG A 5 27.29 25.70 45.08
N LYS A 6 28.58 25.34 45.07
CA LYS A 6 29.14 24.42 44.05
C LYS A 6 28.63 22.99 44.20
N ALA A 7 28.46 22.50 45.43
CA ALA A 7 27.88 21.18 45.69
C ALA A 7 26.41 21.08 45.30
N TRP A 8 25.62 22.15 45.53
CA TRP A 8 24.22 22.23 45.09
C TRP A 8 24.10 22.32 43.56
N ILE A 9 24.99 23.05 42.87
CA ILE A 9 25.02 23.10 41.40
C ILE A 9 25.42 21.74 40.80
N ALA A 10 26.39 21.04 41.41
CA ALA A 10 26.80 19.70 40.96
C ALA A 10 25.73 18.64 41.23
N ALA A 11 25.04 18.69 42.38
CA ALA A 11 23.93 17.80 42.71
C ALA A 11 22.70 18.07 41.82
N LEU A 12 22.42 19.34 41.50
CA LEU A 12 21.39 19.72 40.53
C LEU A 12 21.76 19.22 39.13
N GLY A 13 23.03 19.32 38.72
CA GLY A 13 23.53 18.78 37.45
C GLY A 13 23.44 17.26 37.34
N LEU A 14 23.69 16.53 38.43
CA LEU A 14 23.50 15.06 38.50
C LEU A 14 22.02 14.65 38.54
N ALA A 15 21.14 15.45 39.17
CA ALA A 15 19.69 15.22 39.15
C ALA A 15 19.04 15.57 37.79
N LEU A 16 19.56 16.57 37.09
CA LEU A 16 19.17 16.93 35.71
C LEU A 16 19.68 15.92 34.67
N ALA A 17 20.74 15.16 34.99
CA ALA A 17 21.25 14.08 34.13
C ALA A 17 20.44 12.77 34.25
N ALA A 18 19.60 12.63 35.29
CA ALA A 18 18.61 11.58 35.38
C ALA A 18 17.33 12.02 34.62
N CYS A 19 17.44 12.17 33.30
CA CYS A 19 16.29 12.42 32.44
C CYS A 19 15.27 11.28 32.58
N ALA A 20 14.22 11.50 33.36
CA ALA A 20 13.10 10.59 33.48
C ALA A 20 12.16 10.83 32.30
N GLU A 21 12.46 10.26 31.14
CA GLU A 21 11.52 10.23 30.02
C GLU A 21 10.26 9.47 30.45
N VAL A 22 9.12 10.15 30.44
CA VAL A 22 7.88 9.59 30.98
C VAL A 22 7.03 8.93 29.91
N GLY A 23 6.10 8.08 30.36
CA GLY A 23 5.24 7.28 29.49
C GLY A 23 5.84 5.91 29.14
N PRO A 24 5.11 5.10 28.37
CA PRO A 24 5.55 3.77 27.99
C PRO A 24 6.62 3.81 26.89
N ASP A 25 7.66 2.99 27.03
CA ASP A 25 8.59 2.70 25.94
C ASP A 25 7.97 1.72 24.96
N TYR A 26 7.89 2.11 23.69
CA TYR A 26 7.28 1.25 22.68
C TYR A 26 8.11 -0.03 22.45
N ARG A 27 7.42 -1.16 22.54
CA ARG A 27 7.84 -2.46 22.02
C ARG A 27 6.59 -3.16 21.51
N VAL A 28 6.71 -3.99 20.47
CA VAL A 28 5.60 -4.85 20.05
C VAL A 28 5.17 -5.70 21.25
N PRO A 29 3.90 -5.62 21.70
CA PRO A 29 3.48 -6.33 22.90
C PRO A 29 3.69 -7.85 22.76
N PRO A 30 4.17 -8.55 23.81
CA PRO A 30 4.36 -10.00 23.75
C PRO A 30 3.09 -10.77 23.39
N ALA A 31 1.92 -10.24 23.79
CA ALA A 31 0.62 -10.83 23.51
C ALA A 31 0.04 -10.46 22.13
N ALA A 32 0.72 -9.62 21.32
CA ALA A 32 0.27 -9.28 19.98
C ALA A 32 0.25 -10.52 19.08
N LEU A 33 -0.71 -10.60 18.16
CA LEU A 33 -0.92 -11.79 17.33
C LEU A 33 0.25 -12.08 16.39
N ALA A 34 1.05 -11.08 16.03
CA ALA A 34 2.29 -11.27 15.27
C ALA A 34 3.30 -12.19 15.98
N ASN A 35 3.24 -12.28 17.31
CA ASN A 35 4.12 -13.13 18.12
C ASN A 35 3.51 -14.52 18.42
N ALA A 36 2.28 -14.78 18.00
CA ALA A 36 1.63 -16.06 18.22
C ALA A 36 2.34 -17.17 17.41
N PRO A 37 2.53 -18.39 17.94
CA PRO A 37 3.17 -19.48 17.20
C PRO A 37 2.51 -19.76 15.85
N ALA A 38 1.17 -19.68 15.78
CA ALA A 38 0.40 -19.87 14.56
C ALA A 38 0.68 -18.80 13.47
N ALA A 39 1.15 -17.61 13.84
CA ALA A 39 1.53 -16.55 12.89
C ALA A 39 2.93 -16.77 12.28
N SER A 40 3.73 -17.67 12.85
CA SER A 40 5.12 -17.90 12.46
C SER A 40 5.38 -19.21 11.70
N GLY A 41 4.39 -20.10 11.65
CA GLY A 41 4.51 -21.42 11.05
C GLY A 41 4.50 -21.45 9.52
N ALA A 42 4.65 -22.65 8.97
CA ALA A 42 4.42 -22.91 7.54
C ALA A 42 2.92 -22.81 7.22
N PHE A 43 2.60 -22.39 6.00
CA PHE A 43 1.23 -22.31 5.52
C PHE A 43 0.64 -23.71 5.31
N VAL A 44 -0.61 -23.90 5.73
CA VAL A 44 -1.34 -25.17 5.60
C VAL A 44 -1.51 -25.54 4.13
N ALA A 45 -1.86 -24.56 3.29
CA ALA A 45 -2.06 -24.78 1.86
C ALA A 45 -0.75 -24.77 1.02
N GLY A 46 0.41 -24.49 1.62
CA GLY A 46 1.68 -24.33 0.90
C GLY A 46 2.35 -25.64 0.44
N ALA A 47 1.95 -26.79 1.00
CA ALA A 47 2.69 -28.04 0.88
C ALA A 47 2.79 -28.63 -0.55
N THR A 48 1.87 -28.29 -1.46
CA THR A 48 1.80 -28.88 -2.81
C THR A 48 2.10 -27.89 -3.94
N ALA A 49 1.96 -26.59 -3.70
CA ALA A 49 2.03 -25.55 -4.74
C ALA A 49 3.14 -24.50 -4.49
N ALA A 50 3.78 -24.53 -3.33
CA ALA A 50 4.79 -23.55 -2.94
C ALA A 50 6.03 -24.23 -2.32
N SER A 51 7.13 -23.49 -2.26
CA SER A 51 8.37 -23.90 -1.60
C SER A 51 8.69 -22.97 -0.43
N ASN A 52 9.44 -23.47 0.55
CA ASN A 52 9.88 -22.68 1.70
C ASN A 52 11.01 -21.69 1.38
N ALA A 53 11.39 -21.56 0.10
CA ALA A 53 12.40 -20.61 -0.32
C ALA A 53 11.91 -19.16 -0.14
N PRO A 54 12.82 -18.20 0.12
CA PRO A 54 12.43 -16.79 0.25
C PRO A 54 11.98 -16.24 -1.10
N LEU A 55 10.82 -15.59 -1.12
CA LEU A 55 10.35 -14.89 -2.32
C LEU A 55 11.33 -13.74 -2.68
N PRO A 56 11.82 -13.63 -3.92
CA PRO A 56 12.63 -12.48 -4.33
C PRO A 56 11.83 -11.18 -4.35
N ALA A 57 12.52 -10.04 -4.20
CA ALA A 57 11.89 -8.71 -4.25
C ALA A 57 11.19 -8.47 -5.61
N ARG A 58 11.88 -8.75 -6.71
CA ARG A 58 11.36 -8.68 -8.09
C ARG A 58 10.76 -10.01 -8.53
N TRP A 59 9.70 -10.43 -7.84
CA TRP A 59 9.07 -11.74 -8.04
C TRP A 59 8.60 -12.00 -9.48
N TRP A 60 8.23 -10.97 -10.23
CA TRP A 60 7.79 -11.10 -11.62
C TRP A 60 8.88 -11.65 -12.54
N ARG A 61 10.16 -11.54 -12.17
CA ARG A 61 11.28 -12.15 -12.91
C ARG A 61 11.27 -13.67 -12.87
N LEU A 62 10.49 -14.29 -11.96
CA LEU A 62 10.29 -15.74 -11.94
C LEU A 62 9.56 -16.26 -13.19
N TYR A 63 8.85 -15.38 -13.93
CA TYR A 63 8.24 -15.72 -15.22
C TYR A 63 9.21 -15.75 -16.40
N ASP A 64 10.44 -15.25 -16.22
CA ASP A 64 11.45 -15.17 -17.28
C ASP A 64 10.95 -14.44 -18.55
N ASP A 65 10.14 -13.39 -18.37
CA ASP A 65 9.60 -12.57 -19.46
C ASP A 65 10.20 -11.15 -19.40
N PRO A 66 11.08 -10.78 -20.35
CA PRO A 66 11.73 -9.46 -20.37
C PRO A 66 10.76 -8.32 -20.72
N ALA A 67 9.66 -8.60 -21.44
CA ALA A 67 8.64 -7.59 -21.72
C ALA A 67 7.86 -7.25 -20.44
N LEU A 68 7.55 -8.25 -19.63
CA LEU A 68 6.95 -8.04 -18.31
C LEU A 68 7.85 -7.22 -17.39
N ASP A 69 9.14 -7.56 -17.30
CA ASP A 69 10.10 -6.80 -16.47
C ASP A 69 10.17 -5.33 -16.91
N ALA A 70 10.25 -5.07 -18.22
CA ALA A 70 10.29 -3.71 -18.76
C ALA A 70 9.00 -2.92 -18.48
N LEU A 71 7.83 -3.55 -18.58
CA LEU A 71 6.54 -2.90 -18.29
C LEU A 71 6.43 -2.52 -16.81
N ILE A 72 6.86 -3.40 -15.90
CA ILE A 72 6.83 -3.13 -14.46
C ILE A 72 7.79 -2.00 -14.11
N GLU A 73 9.03 -2.02 -14.61
CA GLU A 73 10.00 -0.96 -14.35
C GLU A 73 9.53 0.40 -14.87
N ARG A 74 8.93 0.44 -16.07
CA ARG A 74 8.32 1.67 -16.60
C ARG A 74 7.20 2.18 -15.70
N ALA A 75 6.27 1.31 -15.29
CA ALA A 75 5.16 1.70 -14.43
C ALA A 75 5.66 2.19 -13.05
N LEU A 76 6.65 1.53 -12.45
CA LEU A 76 7.24 1.97 -11.18
C LEU A 76 7.89 3.37 -11.28
N ALA A 77 8.31 3.78 -12.48
CA ALA A 77 8.89 5.10 -12.73
C ALA A 77 7.86 6.20 -13.05
N SER A 78 6.74 5.86 -13.71
CA SER A 78 5.80 6.86 -14.26
C SER A 78 4.38 6.82 -13.67
N ASN A 79 4.05 5.83 -12.84
CA ASN A 79 2.70 5.67 -12.30
C ASN A 79 2.26 6.86 -11.43
N VAL A 80 1.03 7.31 -11.66
CA VAL A 80 0.48 8.51 -11.02
C VAL A 80 0.13 8.32 -9.54
N ASP A 81 -0.23 7.11 -9.12
CA ASP A 81 -0.50 6.80 -7.70
C ASP A 81 0.81 6.77 -6.90
N LEU A 82 1.89 6.26 -7.51
CA LEU A 82 3.23 6.35 -6.92
C LEU A 82 3.71 7.79 -6.78
N ARG A 83 3.42 8.65 -7.76
CA ARG A 83 3.73 10.09 -7.65
C ARG A 83 2.97 10.75 -6.50
N ALA A 84 1.69 10.41 -6.30
CA ALA A 84 0.93 10.88 -5.14
C ALA A 84 1.49 10.34 -3.81
N ALA A 85 1.86 9.06 -3.76
CA ALA A 85 2.48 8.45 -2.60
C ALA A 85 3.82 9.11 -2.23
N GLN A 86 4.62 9.48 -3.24
CA GLN A 86 5.88 10.21 -3.05
C GLN A 86 5.64 11.61 -2.48
N ALA A 87 4.65 12.35 -3.00
CA ALA A 87 4.28 13.67 -2.45
C ALA A 87 3.78 13.58 -0.99
N ASN A 88 3.05 12.51 -0.64
CA ASN A 88 2.63 12.25 0.75
C ASN A 88 3.83 11.99 1.67
N LEU A 89 4.86 11.29 1.18
CA LEU A 89 6.10 11.06 1.91
C LEU A 89 6.88 12.37 2.13
N GLU A 90 6.96 13.23 1.11
CA GLU A 90 7.57 14.57 1.21
C GLU A 90 6.83 15.44 2.24
N ARG A 91 5.49 15.48 2.18
CA ARG A 91 4.66 16.16 3.19
C ARG A 91 4.95 15.64 4.59
N SER A 92 4.99 14.32 4.76
CA SER A 92 5.29 13.71 6.05
C SER A 92 6.70 14.03 6.54
N SER A 93 7.69 14.09 5.65
CA SER A 93 9.06 14.51 5.98
C SER A 93 9.10 15.95 6.50
N ALA A 94 8.35 16.85 5.87
CA ALA A 94 8.24 18.25 6.31
C ALA A 94 7.55 18.36 7.68
N LEU A 95 6.52 17.56 7.95
CA LEU A 95 5.87 17.50 9.26
C LEU A 95 6.80 16.95 10.35
N LEU A 96 7.61 15.93 10.04
CA LEU A 96 8.63 15.43 10.96
C LEU A 96 9.71 16.50 11.23
N ALA A 97 10.15 17.22 10.19
CA ALA A 97 11.09 18.34 10.36
C ALA A 97 10.49 19.43 11.25
N ALA A 98 9.23 19.82 11.03
CA ALA A 98 8.52 20.78 11.88
C ALA A 98 8.35 20.27 13.33
N ALA A 99 8.11 18.98 13.55
CA ALA A 99 8.09 18.42 14.90
C ALA A 99 9.46 18.51 15.59
N ARG A 100 10.55 18.37 14.83
CA ARG A 100 11.92 18.48 15.37
C ARG A 100 12.30 19.90 15.78
N THR A 101 11.73 20.94 15.16
CA THR A 101 12.00 22.33 15.55
C THR A 101 11.49 22.65 16.96
N ALA A 102 10.61 21.83 17.54
CA ALA A 102 10.23 21.96 18.94
C ALA A 102 11.43 21.82 19.91
N ARG A 103 12.56 21.23 19.48
CA ARG A 103 13.82 21.18 20.25
C ARG A 103 14.71 22.40 20.01
N GLU A 104 14.31 23.35 19.19
CA GLU A 104 15.09 24.54 18.90
C GLU A 104 14.62 25.72 19.77
N PRO A 105 15.50 26.69 20.08
CA PRO A 105 15.05 27.94 20.66
C PRO A 105 14.07 28.65 19.71
N SER A 106 12.90 28.98 20.22
CA SER A 106 11.96 29.87 19.53
C SER A 106 12.40 31.32 19.73
N ALA A 107 12.26 32.14 18.69
CA ALA A 107 12.50 33.58 18.78
C ALA A 107 11.31 34.34 18.19
N GLY A 108 10.93 35.43 18.83
CA GLY A 108 9.83 36.29 18.44
C GLY A 108 10.25 37.74 18.38
N PHE A 109 9.57 38.50 17.53
CA PHE A 109 9.62 39.95 17.53
C PHE A 109 8.20 40.48 17.59
N ASP A 110 7.93 41.33 18.56
CA ASP A 110 6.63 41.91 18.79
C ASP A 110 6.76 43.44 18.78
N ALA A 111 5.89 44.10 18.03
CA ALA A 111 5.77 45.54 17.98
C ALA A 111 4.29 45.94 18.00
N SER A 112 3.89 46.75 18.97
CA SER A 112 2.51 47.20 19.14
C SER A 112 2.49 48.63 19.68
N THR A 113 1.46 49.38 19.30
CA THR A 113 1.07 50.62 19.98
C THR A 113 -0.36 50.47 20.48
N ASN A 114 -0.61 50.95 21.69
CA ASN A 114 -1.92 50.89 22.33
C ASN A 114 -2.28 52.29 22.82
N TYR A 115 -3.48 52.74 22.49
CA TYR A 115 -4.06 53.94 23.06
C TYR A 115 -4.94 53.54 24.24
N THR A 116 -4.54 53.92 25.45
CA THR A 116 -5.22 53.51 26.69
C THR A 116 -5.68 54.71 27.50
N GLN A 117 -6.83 54.55 28.13
CA GLN A 117 -7.35 55.46 29.12
C GLN A 117 -7.79 54.62 30.33
N GLN A 118 -7.20 54.88 31.48
CA GLN A 118 -7.63 54.23 32.71
C GLN A 118 -8.97 54.81 33.17
N SER A 119 -9.82 53.96 33.74
CA SER A 119 -11.04 54.43 34.39
C SER A 119 -10.68 55.24 35.64
N ALA A 120 -11.25 56.44 35.78
CA ALA A 120 -11.05 57.29 36.97
C ALA A 120 -11.39 56.53 38.27
N ALA A 121 -12.48 55.77 38.25
CA ALA A 121 -12.92 54.98 39.38
C ALA A 121 -11.95 53.85 39.75
N ALA A 122 -11.24 53.26 38.78
CA ALA A 122 -10.28 52.16 39.03
C ALA A 122 -9.04 52.62 39.82
N VAL A 123 -8.73 53.92 39.78
CA VAL A 123 -7.65 54.55 40.56
C VAL A 123 -8.19 55.40 41.72
N LEU A 124 -9.45 55.19 42.12
CA LEU A 124 -10.13 55.92 43.20
C LEU A 124 -10.12 57.46 43.01
N SER A 125 -10.11 57.91 41.75
CA SER A 125 -10.10 59.32 41.36
C SER A 125 -11.46 59.74 40.81
N HIS A 126 -11.84 61.00 41.07
CA HIS A 126 -13.00 61.64 40.44
C HIS A 126 -12.58 62.51 39.24
N VAL A 127 -11.28 62.55 38.93
CA VAL A 127 -10.70 63.24 37.78
C VAL A 127 -10.35 62.22 36.72
N GLU A 128 -10.77 62.48 35.48
CA GLU A 128 -10.48 61.65 34.31
C GLU A 128 -8.96 61.50 34.10
N PRO A 129 -8.41 60.27 34.14
CA PRO A 129 -6.99 60.06 33.90
C PRO A 129 -6.61 60.45 32.47
N PRO A 130 -5.40 60.99 32.25
CA PRO A 130 -4.93 61.34 30.93
C PRO A 130 -4.85 60.11 30.02
N ARG A 131 -5.06 60.34 28.73
CA ARG A 131 -4.92 59.33 27.70
C ARG A 131 -3.44 59.11 27.43
N HIS A 132 -3.04 57.86 27.31
CA HIS A 132 -1.66 57.49 27.03
C HIS A 132 -1.58 56.66 25.75
N GLU A 133 -0.69 57.06 24.86
CA GLU A 133 -0.23 56.19 23.79
C GLU A 133 1.02 55.45 24.29
N ILE A 134 0.90 54.14 24.43
CA ILE A 134 1.97 53.27 24.94
C ILE A 134 2.45 52.40 23.79
N TYR A 135 3.73 52.46 23.48
CA TYR A 135 4.35 51.53 22.54
C TYR A 135 5.04 50.39 23.30
N ASN A 136 5.14 49.24 22.64
CA ASN A 136 5.92 48.10 23.06
C ASN A 136 6.62 47.53 21.83
N ILE A 137 7.94 47.43 21.87
CA ILE A 137 8.75 46.78 20.84
C ILE A 137 9.77 45.88 21.52
N GLY A 138 9.91 44.64 21.09
CA GLY A 138 10.88 43.75 21.72
C GLY A 138 11.11 42.45 20.97
N PHE A 139 12.24 41.85 21.29
CA PHE A 139 12.59 40.51 20.90
C PHE A 139 12.45 39.57 22.10
N THR A 140 11.92 38.39 21.84
CA THR A 140 11.82 37.30 22.81
C THR A 140 12.55 36.09 22.26
N MET A 141 13.16 35.30 23.15
CA MET A 141 13.71 34.00 22.84
C MET A 141 13.31 33.04 23.95
N SER A 142 12.81 31.86 23.62
CA SER A 142 12.44 30.85 24.61
C SER A 142 12.86 29.45 24.17
N TYR A 143 13.39 28.67 25.12
CA TYR A 143 13.87 27.32 24.89
C TYR A 143 13.26 26.35 25.90
N ASP A 144 12.59 25.30 25.40
CA ASP A 144 12.01 24.24 26.23
C ASP A 144 13.08 23.24 26.67
N LEU A 145 13.22 23.02 27.99
CA LEU A 145 14.27 22.12 28.54
C LEU A 145 13.95 20.62 28.42
N ASP A 146 12.77 20.25 27.92
CA ASP A 146 12.28 18.87 27.70
C ASP A 146 12.71 17.84 28.78
N LEU A 147 12.62 18.21 30.06
CA LEU A 147 13.15 17.37 31.16
C LEU A 147 12.41 16.03 31.28
N PHE A 148 11.10 16.04 31.03
CA PHE A 148 10.22 14.87 31.13
C PHE A 148 9.99 14.17 29.78
N GLY A 149 10.55 14.70 28.68
CA GLY A 149 10.53 14.03 27.38
C GLY A 149 9.26 14.22 26.56
N GLY A 150 8.38 15.18 26.87
CA GLY A 150 7.18 15.45 26.07
C GLY A 150 7.50 15.79 24.61
N ILE A 151 8.57 16.57 24.37
CA ILE A 151 9.02 16.93 23.02
C ILE A 151 9.70 15.74 22.34
N ARG A 152 10.54 15.00 23.08
CA ARG A 152 11.13 13.73 22.61
C ARG A 152 10.08 12.73 22.14
N ARG A 153 9.04 12.48 22.95
CA ARG A 153 7.91 11.60 22.62
C ARG A 153 7.07 12.12 21.45
N GLY A 154 6.90 13.44 21.33
CA GLY A 154 6.22 14.06 20.19
C GLY A 154 6.98 13.81 18.87
N ILE A 155 8.30 13.91 18.89
CA ILE A 155 9.16 13.61 17.74
C ILE A 155 9.20 12.11 17.45
N GLU A 156 9.22 11.26 18.48
CA GLU A 156 9.09 9.81 18.33
C GLU A 156 7.78 9.45 17.60
N ALA A 157 6.65 10.02 18.03
CA ALA A 157 5.37 9.82 17.39
C ALA A 157 5.37 10.28 15.92
N ALA A 158 5.89 11.48 15.64
CA ALA A 158 5.99 12.01 14.28
C ALA A 158 6.93 11.17 13.39
N SER A 159 8.01 10.60 13.96
CA SER A 159 8.93 9.71 13.24
C SER A 159 8.25 8.41 12.86
N ALA A 160 7.50 7.81 13.80
CA ALA A 160 6.74 6.60 13.55
C ALA A 160 5.60 6.82 12.53
N ASP A 161 4.91 7.97 12.57
CA ASP A 161 3.94 8.34 11.53
C ASP A 161 4.62 8.45 10.15
N HIS A 162 5.82 9.04 10.10
CA HIS A 162 6.59 9.15 8.87
C HIS A 162 7.00 7.81 8.29
N GLU A 163 7.48 6.89 9.14
CA GLU A 163 7.79 5.52 8.75
C GLU A 163 6.55 4.76 8.25
N ALA A 164 5.38 5.00 8.85
CA ALA A 164 4.12 4.43 8.37
C ALA A 164 3.75 4.94 6.96
N VAL A 165 4.00 6.21 6.65
CA VAL A 165 3.78 6.80 5.31
C VAL A 165 4.77 6.25 4.29
N ALA A 166 6.05 6.13 4.65
CA ALA A 166 7.06 5.52 3.78
C ALA A 166 6.67 4.08 3.40
N THR A 167 6.21 3.32 4.39
CA THR A 167 5.76 1.95 4.18
C THR A 167 4.47 1.88 3.35
N ALA A 168 3.54 2.83 3.53
CA ALA A 168 2.34 2.91 2.69
C ALA A 168 2.70 3.20 1.22
N ARG A 169 3.74 3.99 0.95
CA ARG A 169 4.27 4.18 -0.42
C ARG A 169 4.83 2.88 -0.99
N ASP A 170 5.47 2.06 -0.17
CA ASP A 170 5.96 0.75 -0.61
C ASP A 170 4.83 -0.23 -0.93
N LEU A 171 3.70 -0.16 -0.21
CA LEU A 171 2.48 -0.90 -0.56
C LEU A 171 1.95 -0.51 -1.95
N VAL A 172 1.99 0.78 -2.29
CA VAL A 172 1.60 1.24 -3.63
C VAL A 172 2.52 0.64 -4.70
N ARG A 173 3.84 0.52 -4.43
CA ARG A 173 4.79 -0.14 -5.37
C ARG A 173 4.42 -1.60 -5.62
N VAL A 174 4.13 -2.34 -4.54
CA VAL A 174 3.66 -3.74 -4.62
C VAL A 174 2.40 -3.85 -5.50
N ASN A 175 1.40 -3.00 -5.22
CA ASN A 175 0.14 -3.02 -5.95
C ASN A 175 0.33 -2.67 -7.44
N VAL A 176 1.14 -1.66 -7.75
CA VAL A 176 1.43 -1.28 -9.14
C VAL A 176 2.10 -2.44 -9.89
N ALA A 177 3.11 -3.08 -9.30
CA ALA A 177 3.77 -4.22 -9.93
C ALA A 177 2.79 -5.39 -10.18
N ALA A 178 1.94 -5.71 -9.20
CA ALA A 178 0.92 -6.75 -9.34
C ALA A 178 -0.13 -6.42 -10.41
N GLU A 179 -0.60 -5.17 -10.47
CA GLU A 179 -1.61 -4.77 -11.44
C GLU A 179 -1.06 -4.69 -12.87
N VAL A 180 0.22 -4.33 -13.05
CA VAL A 180 0.89 -4.43 -14.35
C VAL A 180 1.02 -5.89 -14.78
N ALA A 181 1.46 -6.77 -13.88
CA ALA A 181 1.57 -8.20 -14.18
C ALA A 181 0.21 -8.80 -14.55
N ARG A 182 -0.87 -8.43 -13.84
CA ARG A 182 -2.24 -8.87 -14.14
C ARG A 182 -2.69 -8.37 -15.49
N ALA A 183 -2.53 -7.08 -15.78
CA ALA A 183 -2.93 -6.51 -17.06
C ALA A 183 -2.14 -7.12 -18.24
N TYR A 184 -0.84 -7.38 -18.07
CA TYR A 184 -0.04 -8.06 -19.09
C TYR A 184 -0.47 -9.52 -19.29
N SER A 185 -0.70 -10.24 -18.19
CA SER A 185 -1.25 -11.60 -18.19
C SER A 185 -2.60 -11.67 -18.93
N ASP A 186 -3.54 -10.78 -18.60
CA ASP A 186 -4.85 -10.68 -19.26
C ASP A 186 -4.72 -10.47 -20.77
N LEU A 187 -3.80 -9.58 -21.17
CA LEU A 187 -3.53 -9.28 -22.57
C LEU A 187 -3.02 -10.53 -23.31
N CYS A 188 -2.04 -11.23 -22.74
CA CYS A 188 -1.44 -12.42 -23.34
C CYS A 188 -2.39 -13.62 -23.33
N ASN A 189 -3.19 -13.80 -22.27
CA ASN A 189 -4.20 -14.85 -22.15
C ASN A 189 -5.37 -14.64 -23.12
N ALA A 190 -5.90 -13.41 -23.23
CA ALA A 190 -6.88 -13.07 -24.25
C ALA A 190 -6.29 -13.29 -25.65
N GLY A 191 -5.01 -12.95 -25.84
CA GLY A 191 -4.28 -13.20 -27.05
C GLY A 191 -4.22 -14.69 -27.41
N ASN A 192 -3.88 -15.55 -26.45
CA ASN A 192 -3.83 -17.00 -26.60
C ASN A 192 -5.19 -17.59 -27.01
N ARG A 193 -6.27 -17.16 -26.34
CA ARG A 193 -7.63 -17.62 -26.63
C ARG A 193 -8.10 -17.21 -28.03
N ILE A 194 -7.74 -16.02 -28.49
CA ILE A 194 -7.99 -15.58 -29.87
C ILE A 194 -7.29 -16.52 -30.85
N ASP A 195 -6.03 -16.88 -30.61
CA ASP A 195 -5.27 -17.79 -31.49
C ASP A 195 -5.88 -19.20 -31.54
N VAL A 196 -6.26 -19.76 -30.38
CA VAL A 196 -6.97 -21.05 -30.29
C VAL A 196 -8.25 -21.04 -31.12
N LEU A 197 -9.07 -19.99 -30.96
CA LEU A 197 -10.35 -19.87 -31.65
C LEU A 197 -10.19 -19.62 -33.16
N GLN A 198 -9.17 -18.86 -33.57
CA GLN A 198 -8.83 -18.67 -34.98
C GLN A 198 -8.40 -19.97 -35.65
N ARG A 199 -7.57 -20.79 -34.98
CA ARG A 199 -7.21 -22.13 -35.46
C ARG A 199 -8.44 -23.04 -35.56
N ALA A 200 -9.35 -22.98 -34.60
CA ALA A 200 -10.61 -23.73 -34.64
C ALA A 200 -11.49 -23.33 -35.83
N ILE A 201 -11.65 -22.03 -36.10
CA ILE A 201 -12.41 -21.50 -37.24
C ILE A 201 -11.80 -21.97 -38.56
N ALA A 202 -10.47 -21.92 -38.71
CA ALA A 202 -9.79 -22.38 -39.92
C ALA A 202 -10.07 -23.87 -40.20
N LEU A 203 -10.03 -24.72 -39.17
CA LEU A 203 -10.38 -26.13 -39.27
C LEU A 203 -11.85 -26.36 -39.62
N GLN A 204 -12.77 -25.59 -39.03
CA GLN A 204 -14.20 -25.66 -39.36
C GLN A 204 -14.47 -25.25 -40.81
N GLN A 205 -13.75 -24.27 -41.35
CA GLN A 205 -13.86 -23.85 -42.75
C GLN A 205 -13.40 -24.93 -43.73
N GLN A 206 -12.29 -25.62 -43.44
CA GLN A 206 -11.84 -26.76 -44.23
C GLN A 206 -12.90 -27.87 -44.26
N ARG A 207 -13.54 -28.13 -43.11
CA ARG A 207 -14.63 -29.11 -43.03
C ARG A 207 -15.86 -28.70 -43.82
N LEU A 208 -16.28 -27.43 -43.76
CA LEU A 208 -17.39 -26.94 -44.57
C LEU A 208 -17.12 -27.13 -46.06
N ALA A 209 -15.88 -26.95 -46.51
CA ALA A 209 -15.49 -27.23 -47.89
C ALA A 209 -15.66 -28.72 -48.26
N LEU A 210 -15.22 -29.63 -47.40
CA LEU A 210 -15.44 -31.08 -47.59
C LEU A 210 -16.94 -31.43 -47.58
N THR A 211 -17.73 -30.89 -46.65
CA THR A 211 -19.18 -31.10 -46.58
C THR A 211 -19.86 -30.63 -47.87
N ARG A 212 -19.46 -29.49 -48.44
CA ARG A 212 -19.96 -29.01 -49.74
C ARG A 212 -19.62 -29.97 -50.89
N GLN A 213 -18.41 -30.54 -50.91
CA GLN A 213 -18.03 -31.55 -51.90
C GLN A 213 -18.88 -32.83 -51.76
N LEU A 214 -19.15 -33.29 -50.54
CA LEU A 214 -20.00 -34.45 -50.31
C LEU A 214 -21.45 -34.20 -50.77
N ILE A 215 -21.99 -33.01 -50.51
CA ILE A 215 -23.32 -32.61 -50.99
C ILE A 215 -23.36 -32.58 -52.53
N ALA A 216 -22.37 -31.98 -53.18
CA ALA A 216 -22.30 -31.90 -54.64
C ALA A 216 -22.25 -33.29 -55.32
N ASN A 217 -21.72 -34.29 -54.62
CA ASN A 217 -21.67 -35.68 -55.07
C ASN A 217 -22.84 -36.54 -54.55
N GLY A 218 -23.87 -35.94 -53.96
CA GLY A 218 -25.05 -36.66 -53.45
C GLY A 218 -24.78 -37.56 -52.23
N ARG A 219 -23.66 -37.36 -51.53
CA ARG A 219 -23.21 -38.19 -50.38
C ARG A 219 -23.53 -37.59 -49.01
N ALA A 220 -24.10 -36.39 -48.97
CA ALA A 220 -24.53 -35.73 -47.73
C ALA A 220 -25.76 -34.82 -47.99
N PRO A 221 -26.65 -34.64 -47.00
CA PRO A 221 -27.79 -33.75 -47.13
C PRO A 221 -27.41 -32.27 -46.99
N SER A 222 -28.17 -31.38 -47.62
CA SER A 222 -27.87 -29.93 -47.67
C SER A 222 -27.82 -29.24 -46.30
N PHE A 223 -28.57 -29.73 -45.31
CA PHE A 223 -28.60 -29.15 -43.97
C PHE A 223 -27.25 -29.29 -43.23
N GLU A 224 -26.37 -30.22 -43.62
CA GLU A 224 -25.04 -30.34 -42.99
C GLU A 224 -24.19 -29.08 -43.25
N ALA A 225 -24.26 -28.48 -44.44
CA ALA A 225 -23.55 -27.24 -44.73
C ALA A 225 -24.07 -26.05 -43.91
N GLN A 226 -25.39 -25.99 -43.66
CA GLN A 226 -25.99 -24.97 -42.80
C GLN A 226 -25.54 -25.15 -41.34
N ARG A 227 -25.50 -26.39 -40.84
CA ARG A 227 -25.00 -26.70 -39.50
C ARG A 227 -23.53 -26.32 -39.31
N ASP A 228 -22.69 -26.65 -40.30
CA ASP A 228 -21.27 -26.30 -40.28
C ASP A 228 -21.04 -24.79 -40.35
N SER A 229 -21.86 -24.08 -41.12
CA SER A 229 -21.82 -22.61 -41.18
C SER A 229 -22.22 -21.98 -39.84
N GLY A 230 -23.29 -22.48 -39.20
CA GLY A 230 -23.69 -22.02 -37.87
C GLY A 230 -22.60 -22.20 -36.81
N ALA A 231 -21.90 -23.35 -36.81
CA ALA A 231 -20.79 -23.57 -35.88
C ALA A 231 -19.59 -22.62 -36.10
N ILE A 232 -19.33 -22.23 -37.34
CA ILE A 232 -18.32 -21.22 -37.67
C ILE A 232 -18.74 -19.86 -37.14
N ASP A 233 -20.01 -19.48 -37.32
CA ASP A 233 -20.52 -18.19 -36.87
C ASP A 233 -20.60 -18.09 -35.34
N ASP A 234 -20.94 -19.18 -34.64
CA ASP A 234 -20.82 -19.27 -33.17
C ASP A 234 -19.37 -19.02 -32.72
N SER A 235 -18.41 -19.63 -33.41
CA SER A 235 -16.98 -19.48 -33.09
C SER A 235 -16.48 -18.07 -33.41
N ARG A 236 -16.97 -17.44 -34.48
CA ARG A 236 -16.66 -16.04 -34.81
C ARG A 236 -17.25 -15.07 -33.78
N ALA A 237 -18.47 -15.31 -33.32
CA ALA A 237 -19.12 -14.49 -32.31
C ALA A 237 -18.31 -14.44 -31.00
N ALA A 238 -17.64 -15.54 -30.64
CA ALA A 238 -16.77 -15.61 -29.47
C ALA A 238 -15.46 -14.81 -29.59
N LEU A 239 -15.04 -14.36 -30.80
CA LEU A 239 -13.83 -13.54 -30.96
C LEU A 239 -14.00 -12.10 -30.43
N ALA A 240 -15.15 -11.48 -30.66
CA ALA A 240 -15.39 -10.08 -30.31
C ALA A 240 -15.16 -9.77 -28.81
N PRO A 241 -15.71 -10.53 -27.83
CA PRO A 241 -15.44 -10.28 -26.43
C PRO A 241 -13.97 -10.49 -26.04
N LEU A 242 -13.25 -11.42 -26.70
CA LEU A 242 -11.82 -11.64 -26.45
C LEU A 242 -10.97 -10.48 -26.98
N GLN A 243 -11.32 -9.93 -28.15
CA GLN A 243 -10.68 -8.74 -28.70
C GLN A 243 -10.85 -7.54 -27.77
N ALA A 244 -12.06 -7.34 -27.23
CA ALA A 244 -12.34 -6.30 -26.25
C ALA A 244 -11.53 -6.49 -24.95
N ARG A 245 -11.47 -7.72 -24.40
CA ARG A 245 -10.64 -8.01 -23.22
C ARG A 245 -9.17 -7.68 -23.43
N ARG A 246 -8.61 -8.08 -24.58
CA ARG A 246 -7.21 -7.79 -24.94
C ARG A 246 -6.95 -6.29 -25.04
N LEU A 247 -7.88 -5.54 -25.62
CA LEU A 247 -7.76 -4.09 -25.75
C LEU A 247 -7.91 -3.37 -24.39
N ASN A 248 -8.86 -3.80 -23.55
CA ASN A 248 -9.03 -3.25 -22.20
C ASN A 248 -7.78 -3.47 -21.33
N ALA A 249 -7.13 -4.63 -21.46
CA ALA A 249 -5.87 -4.91 -20.79
C ALA A 249 -4.73 -3.97 -21.27
N ALA A 250 -4.67 -3.68 -22.58
CA ALA A 250 -3.71 -2.71 -23.12
C ALA A 250 -3.97 -1.28 -22.62
N PHE A 251 -5.24 -0.85 -22.56
CA PHE A 251 -5.62 0.44 -21.96
C PHE A 251 -5.25 0.52 -20.48
N ARG A 252 -5.44 -0.57 -19.73
CA ARG A 252 -5.05 -0.65 -18.33
C ARG A 252 -3.55 -0.49 -18.15
N LEU A 253 -2.74 -1.12 -19.00
CA LEU A 253 -1.28 -0.94 -19.01
C LEU A 253 -0.89 0.52 -19.28
N ALA A 254 -1.52 1.18 -20.27
CA ALA A 254 -1.28 2.60 -20.56
C ALA A 254 -1.54 3.48 -19.33
N THR A 255 -2.69 3.30 -18.69
CA THR A 255 -3.04 4.03 -17.46
C THR A 255 -2.05 3.78 -16.33
N LEU A 256 -1.61 2.53 -16.13
CA LEU A 256 -0.62 2.18 -15.10
C LEU A 256 0.76 2.82 -15.38
N MET A 257 1.09 3.07 -16.65
CA MET A 257 2.27 3.82 -17.07
C MET A 257 2.07 5.35 -17.03
N GLY A 258 0.93 5.85 -16.55
CA GLY A 258 0.63 7.28 -16.48
C GLY A 258 0.31 7.91 -17.83
N GLU A 259 -0.07 7.11 -18.83
CA GLU A 259 -0.42 7.54 -20.18
C GLU A 259 -1.94 7.44 -20.42
N PRO A 260 -2.53 8.31 -21.25
CA PRO A 260 -3.94 8.18 -21.63
C PRO A 260 -4.18 6.91 -22.45
N PRO A 261 -5.38 6.30 -22.41
CA PRO A 261 -5.68 5.03 -23.07
C PRO A 261 -5.37 5.00 -24.57
N GLU A 262 -5.47 6.14 -25.26
CA GLU A 262 -5.18 6.27 -26.69
C GLU A 262 -3.71 6.02 -27.07
N ASN A 263 -2.78 6.17 -26.12
CA ASN A 263 -1.34 5.99 -26.29
C ASN A 263 -0.86 4.57 -25.97
N TYR A 264 -1.77 3.60 -25.81
CA TYR A 264 -1.38 2.21 -25.55
C TYR A 264 -0.42 1.66 -26.61
N ASP A 265 0.53 0.82 -26.18
CA ASP A 265 1.47 0.17 -27.08
C ASP A 265 0.76 -0.90 -27.92
N ARG A 266 0.58 -0.60 -29.20
CA ARG A 266 -0.07 -1.50 -30.17
C ARG A 266 0.72 -2.78 -30.40
N ALA A 267 2.05 -2.76 -30.20
CA ALA A 267 2.88 -3.95 -30.36
C ALA A 267 2.51 -5.03 -29.34
N LEU A 268 2.06 -4.64 -28.14
CA LEU A 268 1.62 -5.58 -27.10
C LEU A 268 0.42 -6.43 -27.54
N LEU A 269 -0.43 -5.94 -28.44
CA LEU A 269 -1.57 -6.72 -28.95
C LEU A 269 -1.14 -8.00 -29.69
N SER A 270 0.13 -8.14 -30.03
CA SER A 270 0.69 -9.36 -30.63
C SER A 270 0.97 -10.47 -29.61
N CYS A 271 0.92 -10.22 -28.30
CA CYS A 271 1.19 -11.27 -27.31
C CYS A 271 0.15 -12.39 -27.38
N ARG A 272 0.63 -13.65 -27.42
CA ARG A 272 -0.19 -14.87 -27.48
C ARG A 272 0.20 -15.93 -26.45
N LYS A 273 1.28 -15.71 -25.70
CA LYS A 273 1.87 -16.69 -24.79
C LYS A 273 1.47 -16.35 -23.35
N PRO A 274 0.64 -17.17 -22.69
CA PRO A 274 0.38 -17.03 -21.25
C PRO A 274 1.68 -17.06 -20.45
N LEU A 275 1.67 -16.43 -19.28
CA LEU A 275 2.80 -16.50 -18.36
C LEU A 275 2.94 -17.92 -17.81
N GLU A 276 4.16 -18.41 -17.67
CA GLU A 276 4.44 -19.76 -17.16
C GLU A 276 5.59 -19.67 -16.14
N LEU A 277 5.45 -20.35 -15.00
CA LEU A 277 6.51 -20.46 -14.01
C LEU A 277 7.26 -21.78 -14.20
N ALA A 278 8.59 -21.74 -14.16
CA ALA A 278 9.43 -22.93 -14.26
C ALA A 278 9.53 -23.72 -12.94
N ALA A 279 9.24 -23.08 -11.80
CA ALA A 279 9.36 -23.65 -10.47
C ALA A 279 8.18 -23.27 -9.57
N PRO A 280 7.89 -24.03 -8.50
CA PRO A 280 6.88 -23.68 -7.51
C PRO A 280 7.13 -22.29 -6.89
N ILE A 281 6.06 -21.61 -6.48
CA ILE A 281 6.17 -20.27 -5.89
C ILE A 281 6.97 -20.35 -4.59
N PRO A 282 8.04 -19.55 -4.41
CA PRO A 282 8.69 -19.42 -3.11
C PRO A 282 7.77 -18.66 -2.16
N SER A 283 7.17 -19.31 -1.16
CA SER A 283 6.23 -18.66 -0.21
C SER A 283 6.87 -18.27 1.12
N GLY A 284 7.98 -18.92 1.50
CA GLY A 284 8.57 -18.77 2.83
C GLY A 284 7.62 -19.22 3.96
N ASP A 285 7.81 -18.67 5.16
CA ASP A 285 6.99 -18.90 6.35
C ASP A 285 6.14 -17.67 6.73
N GLY A 286 5.19 -17.83 7.65
CA GLY A 286 4.32 -16.75 8.13
C GLY A 286 5.11 -15.58 8.74
N ARG A 287 6.25 -15.85 9.38
CA ARG A 287 7.08 -14.80 9.96
C ARG A 287 7.78 -13.95 8.90
N ALA A 288 8.38 -14.57 7.89
CA ALA A 288 9.01 -13.88 6.77
C ALA A 288 7.99 -13.11 5.93
N LEU A 289 6.76 -13.64 5.80
CA LEU A 289 5.61 -12.94 5.21
C LEU A 289 5.31 -11.65 5.99
N LEU A 290 5.01 -11.76 7.29
CA LEU A 290 4.61 -10.62 8.11
C LEU A 290 5.71 -9.56 8.18
N ALA A 291 6.97 -10.00 8.26
CA ALA A 291 8.12 -9.11 8.23
C ALA A 291 8.27 -8.37 6.90
N ARG A 292 7.70 -8.86 5.80
CA ARG A 292 7.84 -8.28 4.46
C ARG A 292 6.65 -7.43 4.06
N ARG A 293 5.47 -7.70 4.59
CA ARG A 293 4.25 -7.02 4.19
C ARG A 293 4.24 -5.55 4.60
N PRO A 294 4.18 -4.59 3.64
CA PRO A 294 4.18 -3.17 3.96
C PRO A 294 2.96 -2.72 4.79
N ASP A 295 1.78 -3.27 4.54
CA ASP A 295 0.58 -2.97 5.32
C ASP A 295 0.73 -3.33 6.81
N VAL A 296 1.33 -4.49 7.11
CA VAL A 296 1.62 -4.94 8.49
C VAL A 296 2.62 -3.98 9.17
N ARG A 297 3.71 -3.63 8.47
CA ARG A 297 4.70 -2.66 8.96
C ARG A 297 4.08 -1.28 9.19
N ALA A 298 3.23 -0.80 8.29
CA ALA A 298 2.56 0.50 8.44
C ALA A 298 1.63 0.51 9.66
N ALA A 299 0.90 -0.58 9.90
CA ALA A 299 0.05 -0.72 11.09
C ALA A 299 0.88 -0.77 12.39
N GLU A 300 2.02 -1.47 12.37
CA GLU A 300 2.96 -1.53 13.50
C GLU A 300 3.58 -0.15 13.83
N ARG A 301 3.98 0.60 12.81
CA ARG A 301 4.46 1.99 12.96
C ARG A 301 3.38 2.94 13.51
N ARG A 302 2.12 2.80 13.10
CA ARG A 302 0.99 3.56 13.68
C ARG A 302 0.77 3.22 15.17
N LEU A 303 0.91 1.94 15.53
CA LEU A 303 0.88 1.51 16.92
C LEU A 303 2.04 2.15 17.72
N ALA A 304 3.26 2.20 17.17
CA ALA A 304 4.39 2.90 17.79
C ALA A 304 4.08 4.38 18.02
N ALA A 305 3.54 5.07 17.00
CA ALA A 305 3.16 6.48 17.11
C ALA A 305 2.10 6.73 18.20
N SER A 306 1.03 5.92 18.23
CA SER A 306 -0.01 6.02 19.27
C SER A 306 0.54 5.77 20.69
N THR A 307 1.53 4.88 20.83
CA THR A 307 2.19 4.58 22.11
C THR A 307 3.02 5.78 22.58
N ALA A 308 3.80 6.39 21.69
CA ALA A 308 4.58 7.58 22.00
C ALA A 308 3.68 8.78 22.40
N ARG A 309 2.49 8.93 21.81
CA ARG A 309 1.51 9.96 22.21
C ARG A 309 1.00 9.80 23.65
N ILE A 310 0.97 8.58 24.22
CA ILE A 310 0.72 8.39 25.65
C ILE A 310 1.80 9.10 26.47
N GLY A 311 3.06 9.02 26.05
CA GLY A 311 4.18 9.73 26.68
C GLY A 311 4.05 11.25 26.59
N VAL A 312 3.56 11.78 25.47
CA VAL A 312 3.26 13.22 25.31
C VAL A 312 2.22 13.68 26.34
N GLU A 313 1.09 12.99 26.45
CA GLU A 313 0.05 13.35 27.44
C GLU A 313 0.51 13.09 28.88
N THR A 314 1.36 12.07 29.10
CA THR A 314 1.94 11.80 30.43
C THR A 314 2.90 12.91 30.87
N ALA A 315 3.66 13.50 29.93
CA ALA A 315 4.56 14.62 30.22
C ALA A 315 3.80 15.85 30.72
N ALA A 316 2.54 16.04 30.30
CA ALA A 316 1.70 17.15 30.77
C ALA A 316 1.33 17.07 32.27
N LEU A 317 1.55 15.94 32.95
CA LEU A 317 1.39 15.84 34.41
C LEU A 317 2.50 16.57 35.19
N TYR A 318 3.60 16.90 34.53
CA TYR A 318 4.80 17.47 35.13
C TYR A 318 4.94 18.96 34.77
N PRO A 319 5.74 19.72 35.53
CA PRO A 319 6.00 21.12 35.21
C PRO A 319 6.66 21.29 33.85
N ASP A 320 6.14 22.23 33.05
CA ASP A 320 6.76 22.72 31.83
C ASP A 320 7.79 23.80 32.19
N ILE A 321 9.05 23.61 31.78
CA ILE A 321 10.17 24.48 32.16
C ILE A 321 10.85 25.01 30.90
N LYS A 322 10.75 26.33 30.72
CA LYS A 322 11.36 27.06 29.61
C LYS A 322 12.44 28.01 30.12
N LEU A 323 13.52 28.17 29.37
CA LEU A 323 14.47 29.26 29.55
C LEU A 323 14.09 30.41 28.63
N GLY A 324 13.65 31.52 29.21
CA GLY A 324 13.25 32.72 28.48
C GLY A 324 14.32 33.81 28.56
N ALA A 325 14.50 34.53 27.46
CA ALA A 325 15.20 35.79 27.39
C ALA A 325 14.33 36.79 26.63
N SER A 326 14.29 38.05 27.07
CA SER A 326 13.64 39.12 26.35
C SER A 326 14.42 40.42 26.48
N ILE A 327 14.40 41.21 25.42
CA ILE A 327 14.96 42.55 25.37
C ILE A 327 14.02 43.43 24.57
N GLY A 328 13.80 44.66 25.02
CA GLY A 328 12.91 45.56 24.30
C GLY A 328 12.80 46.92 24.95
N SER A 329 11.82 47.67 24.47
CA SER A 329 11.49 49.00 24.96
C SER A 329 9.98 49.14 25.09
N THR A 330 9.52 49.62 26.25
CA THR A 330 8.10 49.88 26.53
C THR A 330 7.97 51.22 27.24
N GLY A 331 7.12 52.10 26.72
CA GLY A 331 6.88 53.40 27.32
C GLY A 331 5.87 54.23 26.55
N GLY A 332 5.67 55.48 26.99
CA GLY A 332 4.85 56.43 26.26
C GLY A 332 5.46 56.74 24.89
N ALA A 333 4.64 56.92 23.85
CA ALA A 333 5.09 57.22 22.49
C ALA A 333 6.01 58.45 22.41
N ALA A 334 5.82 59.43 23.31
CA ALA A 334 6.67 60.62 23.41
C ALA A 334 8.11 60.33 23.88
N ALA A 335 8.37 59.20 24.52
CA ALA A 335 9.69 58.76 25.00
C ALA A 335 10.21 57.55 24.20
N PHE A 336 9.91 57.51 22.90
CA PHE A 336 10.25 56.39 22.02
C PHE A 336 11.75 56.09 22.03
N LEU A 337 12.08 54.82 22.31
CA LEU A 337 13.44 54.27 22.38
C LEU A 337 14.43 55.07 23.25
N THR A 338 13.93 55.69 24.31
CA THR A 338 14.80 56.36 25.29
C THR A 338 15.40 55.34 26.27
N PRO A 339 16.53 55.63 26.94
CA PRO A 339 17.10 54.71 27.93
C PRO A 339 16.15 54.32 29.06
N LEU A 340 15.19 55.19 29.40
CA LEU A 340 14.19 54.97 30.45
C LEU A 340 13.11 53.96 30.06
N THR A 341 12.93 53.69 28.77
CA THR A 341 11.93 52.73 28.27
C THR A 341 12.49 51.33 28.05
N ASN A 342 13.82 51.16 28.16
CA ASN A 342 14.49 49.88 27.97
C ASN A 342 14.13 48.86 29.06
N ARG A 343 13.88 47.62 28.65
CA ARG A 343 13.63 46.48 29.54
C ARG A 343 14.33 45.22 29.03
N PHE A 344 14.78 44.37 29.95
CA PHE A 344 15.25 43.03 29.64
C PHE A 344 14.88 42.07 30.77
N ALA A 345 14.75 40.79 30.44
CA ALA A 345 14.56 39.72 31.42
C ALA A 345 15.22 38.45 30.91
N VAL A 346 15.88 37.70 31.80
CA VAL A 346 16.43 36.38 31.51
C VAL A 346 16.15 35.49 32.71
N GLY A 347 15.58 34.31 32.48
CA GLY A 347 15.33 33.38 33.57
C GLY A 347 14.44 32.20 33.16
N PRO A 348 14.32 31.21 34.05
CA PRO A 348 13.39 30.11 33.84
C PRO A 348 11.95 30.58 34.03
N MET A 349 11.06 30.09 33.18
CA MET A 349 9.62 30.14 33.35
C MET A 349 9.15 28.72 33.63
N VAL A 350 8.43 28.54 34.73
CA VAL A 350 7.86 27.25 35.11
C VAL A 350 6.34 27.38 35.09
N THR A 351 5.69 26.60 34.24
CA THR A 351 4.23 26.51 34.19
C THR A 351 3.82 25.12 34.62
N TRP A 352 2.86 25.00 35.54
CA TRP A 352 2.37 23.70 35.98
C TRP A 352 0.86 23.73 36.16
N ASP A 353 0.16 22.87 35.44
CA ASP A 353 -1.27 22.69 35.63
C ASP A 353 -1.52 21.79 36.85
N LEU A 354 -2.17 22.36 37.87
CA LEU A 354 -2.52 21.66 39.10
C LEU A 354 -3.85 20.88 38.96
N HIS A 355 -4.67 21.19 37.94
CA HIS A 355 -5.93 20.50 37.66
C HIS A 355 -5.69 19.23 36.83
N ARG A 356 -5.43 18.12 37.52
CA ARG A 356 -4.98 16.88 36.86
C ARG A 356 -6.09 16.01 36.27
N SER A 357 -7.37 16.31 36.50
CA SER A 357 -8.48 15.49 36.00
C SER A 357 -8.47 15.41 34.47
N ALA A 358 -8.48 16.56 33.80
CA ALA A 358 -8.47 16.61 32.34
C ALA A 358 -7.20 16.00 31.71
N ILE A 359 -6.04 16.10 32.37
CA ILE A 359 -4.80 15.47 31.90
C ILE A 359 -4.90 13.94 32.03
N ARG A 360 -5.41 13.43 33.16
CA ARG A 360 -5.63 11.99 33.34
C ARG A 360 -6.63 11.44 32.32
N ASP A 361 -7.72 12.15 32.07
CA ASP A 361 -8.71 11.76 31.07
C ASP A 361 -8.10 11.73 29.65
N ARG A 362 -7.22 12.68 29.31
CA ARG A 362 -6.45 12.66 28.05
C ARG A 362 -5.47 11.49 27.96
N ILE A 363 -4.78 11.16 29.06
CA ILE A 363 -3.91 9.96 29.12
C ILE A 363 -4.73 8.70 28.91
N ASP A 364 -5.90 8.59 29.54
CA ASP A 364 -6.78 7.43 29.38
C ASP A 364 -7.36 7.34 27.96
N ALA A 365 -7.66 8.49 27.33
CA ALA A 365 -8.00 8.55 25.91
C ALA A 365 -6.84 8.09 25.01
N ALA A 366 -5.60 8.54 25.27
CA ALA A 366 -4.42 8.11 24.52
C ALA A 366 -4.12 6.61 24.69
N ARG A 367 -4.35 6.06 25.90
CA ARG A 367 -4.27 4.61 26.16
C ARG A 367 -5.35 3.84 25.40
N ALA A 368 -6.55 4.39 25.29
CA ALA A 368 -7.62 3.78 24.50
C ALA A 368 -7.28 3.79 23.00
N ASP A 369 -6.72 4.89 22.48
CA ASP A 369 -6.27 5.00 21.09
C ASP A 369 -5.13 4.00 20.76
N SER A 370 -4.16 3.83 21.66
CA SER A 370 -3.11 2.83 21.52
C SER A 370 -3.65 1.39 21.54
N ARG A 371 -4.64 1.10 22.40
CA ARG A 371 -5.34 -0.21 22.38
C ARG A 371 -6.10 -0.43 21.07
N ALA A 372 -6.74 0.60 20.51
CA ALA A 372 -7.39 0.51 19.21
C ALA A 372 -6.36 0.28 18.08
N SER A 373 -5.22 0.96 18.14
CA SER A 373 -4.11 0.77 17.19
C SER A 373 -3.51 -0.65 17.28
N LEU A 374 -3.44 -1.23 18.48
CA LEU A 374 -3.00 -2.62 18.67
C LEU A 374 -4.00 -3.60 18.04
N ALA A 375 -5.30 -3.40 18.28
CA ALA A 375 -6.33 -4.21 17.66
C ALA A 375 -6.33 -4.09 16.13
N HIS A 376 -6.05 -2.90 15.59
CA HIS A 376 -5.89 -2.70 14.15
C HIS A 376 -4.67 -3.46 13.60
N PHE A 377 -3.52 -3.37 14.29
CA PHE A 377 -2.33 -4.15 13.93
C PHE A 377 -2.60 -5.66 13.94
N ASP A 378 -3.23 -6.17 14.98
CA ASP A 378 -3.62 -7.58 15.10
C ASP A 378 -4.59 -8.00 13.97
N ALA A 379 -5.55 -7.15 13.61
CA ALA A 379 -6.46 -7.39 12.49
C ALA A 379 -5.73 -7.42 11.13
N THR A 380 -4.73 -6.54 10.92
CA THR A 380 -3.89 -6.55 9.72
C THR A 380 -3.06 -7.83 9.63
N VAL A 381 -2.49 -8.30 10.74
CA VAL A 381 -1.76 -9.57 10.83
C VAL A 381 -2.66 -10.75 10.45
N LEU A 382 -3.86 -10.85 11.06
CA LEU A 382 -4.82 -11.91 10.75
C LEU A 382 -5.28 -11.86 9.29
N THR A 383 -5.51 -10.67 8.75
CA THR A 383 -5.91 -10.48 7.35
C THR A 383 -4.81 -10.94 6.42
N ALA A 384 -3.56 -10.54 6.67
CA ALA A 384 -2.40 -10.95 5.87
C ALA A 384 -2.22 -12.48 5.84
N LEU A 385 -2.32 -13.14 6.99
CA LEU A 385 -2.24 -14.60 7.08
C LEU A 385 -3.39 -15.28 6.34
N ARG A 386 -4.63 -14.82 6.54
CA ARG A 386 -5.82 -15.35 5.88
C ARG A 386 -5.75 -15.18 4.36
N GLU A 387 -5.37 -14.00 3.87
CA GLU A 387 -5.21 -13.72 2.44
C GLU A 387 -4.20 -14.66 1.79
N THR A 388 -3.07 -14.89 2.47
CA THR A 388 -2.02 -15.78 1.97
C THR A 388 -2.48 -17.24 1.91
N GLU A 389 -3.09 -17.75 2.99
CA GLU A 389 -3.66 -19.11 3.00
C GLU A 389 -4.76 -19.30 1.95
N THR A 390 -5.64 -18.30 1.81
CA THR A 390 -6.71 -18.32 0.80
C THR A 390 -6.09 -18.38 -0.59
N SER A 391 -5.14 -17.50 -0.89
CA SER A 391 -4.52 -17.41 -2.22
C SER A 391 -3.73 -18.67 -2.57
N LEU A 392 -2.96 -19.23 -1.61
CA LEU A 392 -2.24 -20.49 -1.80
C LEU A 392 -3.19 -21.66 -2.07
N SER A 393 -4.29 -21.75 -1.31
CA SER A 393 -5.31 -22.78 -1.49
C SER A 393 -6.01 -22.69 -2.85
N THR A 394 -6.42 -21.48 -3.24
CA THR A 394 -7.04 -21.22 -4.55
C THR A 394 -6.06 -21.55 -5.69
N TYR A 395 -4.80 -21.14 -5.56
CA TYR A 395 -3.77 -21.43 -6.56
C TYR A 395 -3.50 -22.94 -6.71
N ALA A 396 -3.39 -23.68 -5.59
CA ALA A 396 -3.22 -25.12 -5.62
C ALA A 396 -4.39 -25.83 -6.32
N ALA A 397 -5.62 -25.41 -6.04
CA ALA A 397 -6.82 -25.93 -6.70
C ALA A 397 -6.86 -25.58 -8.20
N ALA A 398 -6.41 -24.38 -8.59
CA ALA A 398 -6.31 -23.96 -9.99
C ALA A 398 -5.31 -24.81 -10.77
N LEU A 399 -4.15 -25.13 -10.17
CA LEU A 399 -3.16 -26.03 -10.76
C LEU A 399 -3.72 -27.44 -10.98
N GLU A 400 -4.38 -28.02 -9.96
CA GLU A 400 -5.00 -29.33 -10.09
C GLU A 400 -6.06 -29.34 -11.20
N ARG A 401 -6.93 -28.32 -11.22
CA ARG A 401 -7.95 -28.16 -12.27
C ARG A 401 -7.33 -28.07 -13.66
N LEU A 402 -6.26 -27.28 -13.83
CA LEU A 402 -5.56 -27.17 -15.10
C LEU A 402 -5.01 -28.54 -15.54
N GLN A 403 -4.39 -29.30 -14.64
CA GLN A 403 -3.87 -30.63 -14.95
C GLN A 403 -4.98 -31.60 -15.41
N ARG A 404 -6.14 -31.60 -14.72
CA ARG A 404 -7.29 -32.45 -15.10
C ARG A 404 -7.88 -32.05 -16.45
N LEU A 405 -8.00 -30.76 -16.72
CA LEU A 405 -8.52 -30.26 -18.00
C LEU A 405 -7.57 -30.54 -19.16
N GLN A 406 -6.25 -30.50 -18.93
CA GLN A 406 -5.25 -30.90 -19.94
C GLN A 406 -5.41 -32.37 -20.32
N ALA A 407 -5.55 -33.27 -19.34
CA ALA A 407 -5.81 -34.68 -19.60
C ALA A 407 -7.14 -34.90 -20.36
N ALA A 408 -8.20 -34.16 -20.00
CA ALA A 408 -9.49 -34.22 -20.70
C ALA A 408 -9.39 -33.72 -22.15
N ARG A 409 -8.65 -32.63 -22.40
CA ARG A 409 -8.35 -32.13 -23.75
C ARG A 409 -7.60 -33.16 -24.57
N ASP A 410 -6.58 -33.81 -24.00
CA ASP A 410 -5.77 -34.81 -24.72
C ASP A 410 -6.61 -36.03 -25.12
N ALA A 411 -7.48 -36.51 -24.23
CA ALA A 411 -8.43 -37.57 -24.55
C ALA A 411 -9.43 -37.13 -25.64
N ALA A 412 -10.01 -35.92 -25.52
CA ALA A 412 -10.95 -35.39 -26.51
C ALA A 412 -10.28 -35.18 -27.88
N ARG A 413 -9.00 -34.85 -27.90
CA ARG A 413 -8.20 -34.71 -29.12
C ARG A 413 -8.04 -36.05 -29.84
N ASP A 414 -7.64 -37.12 -29.13
CA ASP A 414 -7.50 -38.46 -29.71
C ASP A 414 -8.85 -38.96 -30.30
N VAL A 415 -9.96 -38.74 -29.58
CA VAL A 415 -11.30 -39.08 -30.09
C VAL A 415 -11.65 -38.29 -31.35
N MET A 416 -11.35 -36.99 -31.36
CA MET A 416 -11.60 -36.12 -32.52
C MET A 416 -10.77 -36.57 -33.74
N GLU A 417 -9.47 -36.82 -33.57
CA GLU A 417 -8.57 -37.26 -34.64
C GLU A 417 -9.04 -38.60 -35.25
N ARG A 418 -9.33 -39.61 -34.42
CA ARG A 418 -9.85 -40.91 -34.88
C ARG A 418 -11.21 -40.80 -35.58
N THR A 419 -12.10 -39.95 -35.08
CA THR A 419 -13.42 -39.76 -35.68
C THR A 419 -13.32 -39.08 -37.04
N ASP A 420 -12.37 -38.15 -37.19
CA ASP A 420 -12.08 -37.50 -38.47
C ASP A 420 -11.56 -38.51 -39.50
N GLU A 421 -10.62 -39.39 -39.11
CA GLU A 421 -10.13 -40.48 -39.97
C GLU A 421 -11.25 -41.42 -40.43
N LEU A 422 -12.10 -41.88 -39.49
CA LEU A 422 -13.22 -42.75 -39.81
C LEU A 422 -14.27 -42.07 -40.71
N ARG A 423 -14.47 -40.76 -40.56
CA ARG A 423 -15.35 -39.98 -41.43
C ARG A 423 -14.79 -39.86 -42.84
N HIS A 424 -13.48 -39.63 -43.00
CA HIS A 424 -12.83 -39.65 -44.32
C HIS A 424 -13.02 -41.00 -45.02
N GLY A 425 -12.98 -42.10 -44.26
CA GLY A 425 -13.30 -43.45 -44.75
C GLY A 425 -14.79 -43.77 -44.92
N GLY A 426 -15.70 -42.83 -44.65
CA GLY A 426 -17.15 -43.01 -44.77
C GLY A 426 -17.78 -43.92 -43.70
N ARG A 427 -17.06 -44.23 -42.61
CA ARG A 427 -17.51 -45.14 -41.55
C ARG A 427 -18.30 -44.45 -40.44
N VAL A 428 -18.27 -43.13 -40.38
CA VAL A 428 -18.94 -42.31 -39.36
C VAL A 428 -19.64 -41.12 -40.01
N GLY A 429 -20.86 -40.81 -39.55
CA GLY A 429 -21.67 -39.69 -40.06
C GLY A 429 -21.17 -38.31 -39.62
N GLY A 430 -21.61 -37.25 -40.30
CA GLY A 430 -21.18 -35.87 -40.04
C GLY A 430 -21.49 -35.36 -38.64
N LEU A 431 -22.60 -35.81 -38.03
CA LEU A 431 -22.99 -35.42 -36.67
C LEU A 431 -21.98 -35.90 -35.61
N VAL A 432 -21.53 -37.16 -35.69
CA VAL A 432 -20.59 -37.74 -34.71
C VAL A 432 -19.23 -37.05 -34.79
N ALA A 433 -18.76 -36.75 -36.01
CA ALA A 433 -17.52 -35.99 -36.18
C ALA A 433 -17.62 -34.54 -35.68
N LEU A 434 -18.77 -33.89 -35.88
CA LEU A 434 -19.03 -32.56 -35.33
C LEU A 434 -19.04 -32.59 -33.80
N ASP A 435 -19.67 -33.62 -33.19
CA ASP A 435 -19.77 -33.77 -31.75
C ASP A 435 -18.40 -33.99 -31.08
N ALA A 436 -17.57 -34.89 -31.63
CA ALA A 436 -16.21 -35.12 -31.18
C ALA A 436 -15.37 -33.83 -31.24
N ARG A 437 -15.52 -33.04 -32.31
CA ARG A 437 -14.80 -31.78 -32.49
C ARG A 437 -15.31 -30.66 -31.57
N ARG A 438 -16.63 -30.57 -31.35
CA ARG A 438 -17.21 -29.67 -30.34
C ARG A 438 -16.68 -29.98 -28.96
N THR A 439 -16.60 -31.25 -28.60
CA THR A 439 -16.04 -31.73 -27.32
C THR A 439 -14.57 -31.34 -27.19
N TRP A 440 -13.74 -31.58 -28.22
CA TRP A 440 -12.34 -31.16 -28.21
C TRP A 440 -12.17 -29.64 -28.11
N LEU A 441 -12.92 -28.85 -28.88
CA LEU A 441 -12.83 -27.39 -28.85
C LEU A 441 -13.27 -26.82 -27.48
N ALA A 442 -14.30 -27.40 -26.87
CA ALA A 442 -14.72 -27.05 -25.52
C ALA A 442 -13.63 -27.35 -24.49
N ALA A 443 -12.96 -28.51 -24.59
CA ALA A 443 -11.86 -28.88 -23.72
C ALA A 443 -10.62 -27.98 -23.92
N GLU A 444 -10.27 -27.65 -25.17
CA GLU A 444 -9.18 -26.72 -25.49
C GLU A 444 -9.45 -25.32 -24.92
N THR A 445 -10.67 -24.83 -25.07
CA THR A 445 -11.11 -23.54 -24.50
C THR A 445 -11.05 -23.57 -22.97
N ALA A 446 -11.50 -24.67 -22.35
CA ALA A 446 -11.45 -24.84 -20.89
C ALA A 446 -10.01 -24.87 -20.36
N VAL A 447 -9.06 -25.46 -21.10
CA VAL A 447 -7.63 -25.41 -20.75
C VAL A 447 -7.09 -23.98 -20.83
N ALA A 448 -7.42 -23.24 -21.89
CA ALA A 448 -6.99 -21.84 -22.03
C ALA A 448 -7.56 -20.95 -20.92
N GLU A 449 -8.81 -21.16 -20.52
CA GLU A 449 -9.43 -20.47 -19.37
C GLU A 449 -8.80 -20.87 -18.03
N ALA A 450 -8.49 -22.15 -17.83
CA ALA A 450 -7.82 -22.61 -16.62
C ALA A 450 -6.38 -22.07 -16.51
N ARG A 451 -5.66 -21.92 -17.63
CA ARG A 451 -4.34 -21.25 -17.65
C ARG A 451 -4.44 -19.78 -17.23
N GLN A 452 -5.44 -19.07 -17.73
CA GLN A 452 -5.70 -17.69 -17.31
C GLN A 452 -5.95 -17.62 -15.79
N GLN A 453 -6.83 -18.49 -15.28
CA GLN A 453 -7.12 -18.56 -13.83
C GLN A 453 -5.85 -18.85 -13.01
N VAL A 454 -5.01 -19.78 -13.47
CA VAL A 454 -3.71 -20.06 -12.84
C VAL A 454 -2.83 -18.81 -12.80
N ASN A 455 -2.74 -18.02 -13.88
CA ASN A 455 -1.95 -16.79 -13.85
C ASN A 455 -2.54 -15.74 -12.90
N ASP A 456 -3.87 -15.59 -12.87
CA ASP A 456 -4.55 -14.65 -11.97
C ASP A 456 -4.30 -14.99 -10.50
N ASP A 457 -4.39 -16.28 -10.16
CA ASP A 457 -4.14 -16.79 -8.81
C ASP A 457 -2.66 -16.75 -8.42
N GLN A 458 -1.73 -16.93 -9.37
CA GLN A 458 -0.29 -16.74 -9.14
C GLN A 458 0.02 -15.30 -8.75
N ILE A 459 -0.50 -14.33 -9.52
CA ILE A 459 -0.27 -12.91 -9.27
C ILE A 459 -0.91 -12.49 -7.95
N ALA A 460 -2.13 -12.99 -7.66
CA ALA A 460 -2.77 -12.79 -6.36
C ALA A 460 -1.94 -13.36 -5.21
N THR A 461 -1.30 -14.51 -5.41
CA THR A 461 -0.43 -15.14 -4.41
C THR A 461 0.82 -14.32 -4.15
N PHE A 462 1.49 -13.82 -5.20
CA PHE A 462 2.64 -12.94 -5.04
C PHE A 462 2.30 -11.62 -4.32
N LEU A 463 1.11 -11.07 -4.59
CA LEU A 463 0.58 -9.90 -3.90
C LEU A 463 0.34 -10.20 -2.42
N ALA A 464 -0.35 -11.30 -2.10
CA ALA A 464 -0.62 -11.72 -0.72
C ALA A 464 0.68 -11.96 0.08
N LEU A 465 1.72 -12.48 -0.59
CA LEU A 465 3.06 -12.69 -0.03
C LEU A 465 3.87 -11.40 0.19
N GLY A 466 3.39 -10.24 -0.27
CA GLY A 466 4.04 -8.94 -0.09
C GLY A 466 5.32 -8.74 -0.90
N GLY A 467 5.45 -9.36 -2.07
CA GLY A 467 6.60 -9.14 -2.97
C GLY A 467 6.51 -7.83 -3.77
N GLY A 468 7.65 -7.20 -4.10
CA GLY A 468 7.69 -6.13 -5.11
C GLY A 468 8.24 -4.75 -4.71
N TRP A 469 8.76 -4.57 -3.49
CA TRP A 469 9.06 -3.22 -2.99
C TRP A 469 10.46 -2.97 -2.41
N GLN A 470 11.30 -4.00 -2.24
CA GLN A 470 12.66 -3.87 -1.70
C GLN A 470 13.69 -3.31 -2.70
#